data_AF-A0A4Q7CT05-F1
#
_entry.id   AF-A0A4Q7CT05-F1
#
_cell.length_a   1.000
_cell.length_b   1.000
_cell.length_c   1.000
_cell.angle_alpha   90.00
_cell.angle_beta   90.00
_cell.angle_gamma   90.00
#
_symmetry.space_group_name_H-M   'P 1'
#
loop_
_entity.id
_entity.type
_entity.pdbx_description
1 polymer ?
#
loop_
_entity_poly.entity_id
_entity_poly.type
_entity_poly.pdbx_seq_one_letter_code
_entity_poly.pdbx_strand_id
1 'polypeptide(L)'
;MIQSRLSVLMAERGLKIADLYEETGISKTTLMAIAENTGKGVQFDTVDKLCNFLGVTPCDFFDYSPYIVETQKSNFVEGNLKGIEIKIKKQNYEKHFNLDIYVYSGDSYDIP
;
A
#
# COMPACT_ATOMS: atom_id res chain seq x y z
N MET A 1 -5.68 8.77 -2.46
CA MET A 1 -4.85 7.94 -3.35
C MET A 1 -5.72 6.97 -4.12
N ILE A 2 -5.51 6.90 -5.44
CA ILE A 2 -6.04 5.82 -6.28
C ILE A 2 -5.02 4.68 -6.28
N GLN A 3 -5.47 3.45 -6.16
CA GLN A 3 -4.63 2.25 -6.20
C GLN A 3 -5.28 1.17 -7.05
N SER A 4 -4.45 0.44 -7.80
CA SER A 4 -4.82 -0.77 -8.51
C SER A 4 -4.91 -1.95 -7.54
N ARG A 5 -5.98 -2.74 -7.69
CA ARG A 5 -6.22 -4.01 -6.98
C ARG A 5 -5.66 -5.21 -7.73
N LEU A 6 -4.84 -5.02 -8.77
CA LEU A 6 -4.34 -6.10 -9.62
C LEU A 6 -3.66 -7.22 -8.82
N SER A 7 -2.84 -6.89 -7.81
CA SER A 7 -2.18 -7.90 -6.96
C SER A 7 -3.17 -8.77 -6.19
N VAL A 8 -4.26 -8.19 -5.69
CA VAL A 8 -5.35 -8.92 -5.00
C VAL A 8 -6.13 -9.79 -5.99
N LEU A 9 -6.55 -9.22 -7.12
CA LEU A 9 -7.29 -9.92 -8.17
C LEU A 9 -6.51 -11.09 -8.77
N MET A 10 -5.18 -11.00 -8.81
CA MET A 10 -4.28 -12.08 -9.19
C MET A 10 -4.22 -13.17 -8.13
N ALA A 11 -4.02 -12.79 -6.86
CA ALA A 11 -3.94 -13.73 -5.75
C ALA A 11 -5.24 -14.54 -5.59
N GLU A 12 -6.39 -13.89 -5.69
CA GLU A 12 -7.73 -14.52 -5.63
C GLU A 12 -7.93 -15.58 -6.73
N ARG A 13 -7.29 -15.39 -7.89
CA ARG A 13 -7.40 -16.29 -9.05
C ARG A 13 -6.20 -17.22 -9.23
N GLY A 14 -5.20 -17.15 -8.36
CA GLY A 14 -3.95 -17.91 -8.49
C GLY A 14 -3.10 -17.53 -9.70
N LEU A 15 -3.25 -16.31 -10.23
CA LEU A 15 -2.55 -15.81 -11.42
C LEU A 15 -1.19 -15.21 -11.07
N LYS A 16 -0.23 -15.37 -11.98
CA LYS A 16 1.10 -14.77 -11.95
C LYS A 16 1.21 -13.69 -13.03
N ILE A 17 2.21 -12.81 -12.87
CA ILE A 17 2.52 -11.77 -13.88
C ILE A 17 2.83 -12.39 -15.24
N ALA A 18 3.40 -13.61 -15.26
CA ALA A 18 3.66 -14.34 -16.49
C ALA A 18 2.36 -14.69 -17.24
N ASP A 19 1.35 -15.19 -16.55
CA ASP A 19 0.06 -15.58 -17.14
C ASP A 19 -0.64 -14.36 -17.76
N LEU A 20 -0.66 -13.23 -17.05
CA LEU A 20 -1.19 -11.97 -17.58
C LEU A 20 -0.41 -11.46 -18.80
N TYR A 21 0.91 -11.61 -18.80
CA TYR A 21 1.72 -11.22 -19.95
C TYR A 21 1.38 -12.04 -21.19
N GLU A 22 1.21 -13.36 -21.02
CA GLU A 22 0.87 -14.28 -22.12
C GLU A 22 -0.52 -13.99 -22.70
N GLU A 23 -1.50 -13.71 -21.84
CA GLU A 23 -2.89 -13.50 -22.26
C GLU A 23 -3.18 -12.07 -22.76
N THR A 24 -2.55 -11.05 -22.17
CA THR A 24 -2.85 -9.64 -22.48
C THR A 24 -1.81 -8.95 -23.35
N GLY A 25 -0.61 -9.52 -23.48
CA GLY A 25 0.53 -8.91 -24.18
C GLY A 25 1.11 -7.66 -23.49
N ILE A 26 0.60 -7.27 -22.32
CA ILE A 26 1.10 -6.13 -21.55
C ILE A 26 2.45 -6.51 -20.94
N SER A 27 3.48 -5.66 -21.10
CA SER A 27 4.83 -5.97 -20.62
C SER A 27 4.85 -6.30 -19.12
N LYS A 28 5.67 -7.29 -18.72
CA LYS A 28 5.83 -7.68 -17.31
C LYS A 28 6.21 -6.51 -16.41
N THR A 29 7.03 -5.58 -16.90
CA THR A 29 7.40 -4.35 -16.19
C THR A 29 6.21 -3.44 -15.92
N THR A 30 5.30 -3.31 -16.87
CA THR A 30 4.07 -2.52 -16.72
C THR A 30 3.11 -3.21 -15.76
N LEU A 31 2.92 -4.52 -15.92
CA LEU A 31 2.09 -5.33 -15.01
C LEU A 31 2.60 -5.26 -13.56
N MET A 32 3.92 -5.37 -13.36
CA MET A 32 4.54 -5.19 -12.04
C MET A 32 4.28 -3.79 -11.49
N ALA A 33 4.50 -2.74 -12.28
CA ALA A 33 4.28 -1.36 -11.83
C ALA A 33 2.81 -1.09 -11.43
N ILE A 34 1.86 -1.73 -12.12
CA ILE A 34 0.42 -1.66 -11.81
C ILE A 34 0.09 -2.48 -10.56
N ALA A 35 0.66 -3.68 -10.41
CA ALA A 35 0.41 -4.55 -9.26
C ALA A 35 1.02 -3.98 -7.96
N GLU A 36 2.18 -3.34 -8.06
CA GLU A 36 2.92 -2.73 -6.94
C GLU A 36 2.52 -1.28 -6.68
N ASN A 37 1.62 -0.70 -7.49
CA ASN A 37 1.19 0.69 -7.37
C ASN A 37 2.35 1.71 -7.44
N THR A 38 3.42 1.39 -8.18
CA THR A 38 4.60 2.26 -8.36
C THR A 38 4.54 3.11 -9.63
N GLY A 39 3.61 2.80 -10.54
CA GLY A 39 3.39 3.57 -11.77
C GLY A 39 2.77 4.94 -11.52
N LYS A 40 3.17 5.96 -12.29
CA LYS A 40 2.58 7.31 -12.25
C LYS A 40 1.19 7.42 -12.90
N GLY A 41 0.79 6.38 -13.62
CA GLY A 41 -0.47 6.31 -14.35
C GLY A 41 -0.52 5.04 -15.19
N VAL A 42 -1.70 4.77 -15.75
CA VAL A 42 -1.96 3.62 -16.63
C VAL A 42 -2.82 4.09 -17.80
N GLN A 43 -2.55 3.55 -18.99
CA GLN A 43 -3.33 3.88 -20.18
C GLN A 43 -4.69 3.16 -20.15
N PHE A 44 -5.72 3.79 -20.70
CA PHE A 44 -7.06 3.20 -20.73
C PHE A 44 -7.11 1.85 -21.47
N ASP A 45 -6.37 1.69 -22.58
CA ASP A 45 -6.25 0.41 -23.31
C ASP A 45 -5.70 -0.71 -22.41
N THR A 46 -4.72 -0.39 -21.55
CA THR A 46 -4.16 -1.36 -20.61
C THR A 46 -5.20 -1.77 -19.56
N VAL A 47 -5.94 -0.80 -19.02
CA VAL A 47 -7.02 -1.07 -18.06
C VAL A 47 -8.12 -1.91 -18.71
N ASP A 48 -8.52 -1.58 -19.94
CA ASP A 48 -9.55 -2.28 -20.68
C ASP A 48 -9.19 -3.76 -20.90
N LYS A 49 -7.97 -4.03 -21.40
CA LYS A 49 -7.46 -5.40 -21.55
C LYS A 49 -7.45 -6.18 -20.24
N LEU A 50 -6.98 -5.57 -19.15
CA LEU A 50 -6.94 -6.22 -17.84
C LEU A 50 -8.35 -6.47 -17.28
N CYS A 51 -9.26 -5.51 -17.42
CA CYS A 51 -10.64 -5.64 -16.98
C CYS A 51 -11.35 -6.76 -17.76
N ASN A 52 -11.17 -6.81 -19.08
CA ASN A 52 -11.73 -7.85 -19.94
C ASN A 52 -11.19 -9.24 -19.60
N PHE A 53 -9.87 -9.37 -19.41
CA PHE A 53 -9.24 -10.64 -19.05
C PHE A 53 -9.67 -11.14 -17.67
N LEU A 54 -9.72 -10.24 -16.68
CA LEU A 54 -10.09 -10.59 -15.30
C LEU A 54 -11.61 -10.71 -15.12
N GLY A 55 -12.42 -10.23 -16.08
CA GLY A 55 -13.87 -10.18 -15.97
C GLY A 55 -14.35 -9.25 -14.86
N VAL A 56 -13.72 -8.07 -14.72
CA VAL A 56 -14.03 -7.08 -13.68
C VAL A 56 -14.30 -5.72 -14.29
N THR A 57 -15.00 -4.84 -13.56
CA THR A 57 -15.17 -3.45 -14.00
C THR A 57 -14.01 -2.57 -13.52
N PRO A 58 -13.81 -1.38 -14.09
CA PRO A 58 -12.85 -0.41 -13.56
C PRO A 58 -13.11 -0.02 -12.09
N CYS A 59 -14.37 -0.08 -11.65
CA CYS A 59 -14.75 0.17 -10.25
C CYS A 59 -14.24 -0.94 -9.32
N ASP A 60 -14.17 -2.18 -9.81
CA ASP A 60 -13.62 -3.30 -9.06
C ASP A 60 -12.10 -3.37 -9.15
N PHE A 61 -11.52 -2.77 -10.19
CA PHE A 61 -10.08 -2.77 -10.45
C PHE A 61 -9.33 -1.69 -9.65
N PHE A 62 -9.94 -0.52 -9.43
CA PHE A 62 -9.33 0.58 -8.70
C PHE A 62 -10.01 0.86 -7.37
N ASP A 63 -9.20 0.94 -6.30
CA ASP A 63 -9.61 1.50 -5.03
C ASP A 63 -9.28 2.99 -4.94
N TYR A 64 -10.17 3.74 -4.30
CA TYR A 64 -9.94 5.13 -3.94
C TYR A 64 -9.99 5.33 -2.43
N SER A 65 -8.90 5.80 -1.86
CA SER A 65 -8.85 6.33 -0.50
C SER A 65 -8.77 7.86 -0.55
N PRO A 66 -9.58 8.63 0.18
CA PRO A 66 -9.42 10.08 0.27
C PRO A 66 -8.22 10.50 1.13
N TYR A 67 -7.51 9.55 1.74
CA TYR A 67 -6.39 9.79 2.63
C TYR A 67 -5.07 9.47 1.95
N ILE A 68 -4.07 10.33 2.17
CA ILE A 68 -2.66 10.02 1.94
C ILE A 68 -2.05 9.83 3.32
N VAL A 69 -1.51 8.65 3.56
CA VAL A 69 -0.85 8.29 4.82
C VAL A 69 0.63 8.16 4.55
N GLU A 70 1.42 8.99 5.21
CA GLU A 70 2.88 8.93 5.18
C GLU A 70 3.35 8.52 6.57
N THR A 71 4.19 7.49 6.64
CA THR A 71 4.79 7.03 7.89
C THR A 71 6.27 7.26 7.85
N GLN A 72 6.81 7.92 8.85
CA GLN A 72 8.25 8.11 8.98
C GLN A 72 8.75 7.51 10.29
N LYS A 73 9.85 6.75 10.20
CA LYS A 73 10.60 6.30 11.37
C LYS A 73 11.45 7.48 11.83
N SER A 74 11.01 8.15 12.88
CA SER A 74 11.80 9.20 13.52
C SER A 74 12.71 8.57 14.57
N ASN A 75 13.97 9.02 14.63
CA ASN A 75 14.88 8.62 15.69
C ASN A 75 14.58 9.47 16.92
N PHE A 76 13.80 8.92 17.85
CA PHE A 76 13.67 9.48 19.19
C PHE A 76 14.71 8.83 20.10
N VAL A 77 15.40 9.65 20.88
CA VAL A 77 16.50 9.26 21.78
C VAL A 77 15.92 8.86 23.14
N GLU A 78 16.61 7.96 23.81
CA GLU A 78 16.21 7.30 25.05
C GLU A 78 15.84 8.28 26.19
N GLY A 79 14.54 8.38 26.50
CA GLY A 79 13.86 7.61 27.56
C GLY A 79 12.58 6.90 27.05
N ASN A 80 12.45 6.79 25.73
CA ASN A 80 11.34 6.19 24.99
C ASN A 80 11.81 5.53 23.71
N LEU A 81 11.17 4.43 23.33
CA LEU A 81 11.41 3.79 22.04
C LEU A 81 11.11 4.76 20.89
N LYS A 82 11.71 4.46 19.72
CA LYS A 82 11.45 5.17 18.47
C LYS A 82 9.95 5.28 18.22
N GLY A 83 9.40 6.46 18.46
CA GLY A 83 8.04 6.79 18.10
C GLY A 83 7.81 6.74 16.58
N ILE A 84 6.55 6.54 16.21
CA ILE A 84 6.10 6.56 14.82
C ILE A 84 5.31 7.85 14.63
N GLU A 85 5.72 8.67 13.66
CA GLU A 85 4.88 9.77 13.20
C GLU A 85 4.05 9.29 12.00
N ILE A 86 2.73 9.46 12.12
CA ILE A 86 1.77 9.19 11.05
C ILE A 86 1.20 10.54 10.61
N LYS A 87 1.47 10.88 9.36
CA LYS A 87 0.90 12.04 8.71
C LYS A 87 -0.29 11.63 7.86
N ILE A 88 -1.46 12.19 8.15
CA ILE A 88 -2.68 11.98 7.36
C ILE A 88 -3.04 13.29 6.65
N LYS A 89 -3.11 13.24 5.32
CA LYS A 89 -3.49 14.38 4.49
C LYS A 89 -4.78 14.09 3.72
N LYS A 90 -5.70 15.07 3.71
CA LYS A 90 -6.90 15.16 2.87
C LYS A 90 -6.87 16.47 2.07
N GLN A 91 -7.80 16.67 1.13
CA GLN A 91 -7.90 17.91 0.33
C GLN A 91 -7.96 19.19 1.19
N ASN A 92 -8.62 19.14 2.36
CA ASN A 92 -8.91 20.32 3.17
C ASN A 92 -8.26 20.32 4.58
N TYR A 93 -7.50 19.28 4.94
CA TYR A 93 -6.78 19.26 6.22
C TYR A 93 -5.57 18.34 6.17
N GLU A 94 -4.58 18.67 7.01
CA GLU A 94 -3.40 17.86 7.28
C GLU A 94 -3.32 17.65 8.80
N LYS A 95 -3.14 16.41 9.24
CA LYS A 95 -3.05 16.06 10.67
C LYS A 95 -1.88 15.12 10.91
N HIS A 96 -1.13 15.42 11.96
CA HIS A 96 0.04 14.66 12.40
C HIS A 96 -0.31 13.92 13.68
N PHE A 97 0.03 12.64 13.75
CA PHE A 97 -0.16 11.79 14.92
C PHE A 97 1.19 11.25 15.35
N ASN A 98 1.57 11.54 16.60
CA ASN A 98 2.80 11.05 17.20
C ASN A 98 2.46 9.89 18.13
N LEU A 99 3.09 8.74 17.93
CA LEU A 99 3.00 7.60 18.80
C LEU A 99 4.34 7.40 19.50
N ASP A 100 4.39 7.64 20.81
CA ASP A 100 5.54 7.33 21.66
C ASP A 100 5.32 6.02 22.40
N ILE A 101 6.32 5.13 22.42
CA ILE A 101 6.24 3.84 23.12
C ILE A 101 7.21 3.85 24.31
N TYR A 102 6.64 3.79 25.51
CA TYR A 102 7.37 3.67 26.77
C TYR A 102 7.40 2.18 27.15
N VAL A 103 8.59 1.58 27.24
CA VAL A 103 8.75 0.22 27.79
C VAL A 103 9.48 0.33 29.11
N TYR A 104 8.81 -0.09 30.18
CA TYR A 104 9.38 -0.19 31.52
C TYR A 104 9.74 -1.64 31.77
N SER A 105 11.03 -1.95 31.96
CA SER A 105 11.41 -3.17 32.66
C SER A 105 11.19 -2.91 34.14
N GLY A 106 10.27 -3.62 34.78
CA GLY A 106 10.16 -3.55 36.24
C GLY A 106 11.50 -3.98 36.83
N ASP A 107 12.07 -3.15 37.70
CA ASP A 107 13.23 -3.56 38.51
C ASP A 107 12.88 -4.89 39.16
N SER A 108 13.76 -5.88 39.01
CA SER A 108 13.64 -7.15 39.73
C SER A 108 13.57 -6.81 41.22
N TYR A 109 12.38 -6.96 41.81
CA TYR A 109 12.22 -6.89 43.26
C TYR A 109 13.17 -7.93 43.85
N ASP A 110 14.13 -7.49 44.66
CA ASP A 110 14.73 -8.37 45.65
C ASP A 110 13.59 -8.78 46.59
N ILE A 111 13.02 -9.94 46.32
CA ILE A 111 12.06 -10.57 47.21
C ILE A 111 12.84 -10.86 48.51
N PRO A 112 12.41 -10.32 49.67
CA PRO A 112 13.11 -10.49 50.93
C PRO A 112 13.21 -11.96 51.37
#